data_AF-A0A524D1W2-F1
#
_entry.id   AF-A0A524D1W2-F1
#
_cell.length_a   1.000
_cell.length_b   1.000
_cell.length_c   1.000
_cell.angle_alpha   90.00
_cell.angle_beta   90.00
_cell.angle_gamma   90.00
#
_symmetry.space_group_name_H-M   'P 1'
#
loop_
_entity.id
_entity.type
_entity.pdbx_description
1 polymer ?
#
loop_
_entity_poly.entity_id
_entity_poly.type
_entity_poly.pdbx_seq_one_letter_code
_entity_poly.pdbx_strand_id
1 'polypeptide(L)' 'MECEVDSRDHYTFQVWDFNDNFHHRFLFPSFCMGAKGALLCFDLSDPTSFEDLDYWIDLMRT' A
#
# COMPACT_ATOMS: atom_id res chain seq x y z
N MET A 1 14.15 4.13 0.56
CA MET A 1 15.22 3.12 0.41
C MET A 1 15.88 3.37 -0.93
N GLU A 2 17.19 3.54 -0.97
CA GLU A 2 17.94 3.71 -2.24
C GLU A 2 18.31 2.34 -2.79
N CYS A 3 18.00 2.10 -4.06
CA CYS A 3 18.32 0.85 -4.75
C CYS A 3 19.16 1.19 -5.97
N GLU A 4 20.31 0.53 -6.11
CA GLU A 4 21.19 0.65 -7.25
C GLU A 4 21.03 -0.60 -8.11
N VAL A 5 20.66 -0.40 -9.38
CA VAL A 5 20.55 -1.47 -10.38
C VAL A 5 21.49 -1.11 -11.53
N ASP A 6 22.36 -2.06 -11.90
CA ASP A 6 23.30 -1.94 -13.03
C ASP A 6 24.25 -0.72 -13.03
N SER A 7 24.65 -0.22 -11.85
CA SER A 7 25.76 0.74 -11.66
C SER A 7 25.66 2.06 -12.46
N ARG A 8 24.46 2.37 -12.98
CA ARG A 8 24.17 3.58 -13.78
C ARG A 8 22.86 4.24 -13.42
N ASP A 9 21.88 3.46 -12.95
CA ASP A 9 20.56 3.98 -12.59
C ASP A 9 20.36 3.91 -11.08
N HIS A 10 20.06 5.07 -10.48
CA HIS A 10 19.69 5.18 -9.08
C HIS A 10 18.17 5.34 -8.98
N TYR A 11 17.53 4.42 -8.26
CA TYR A 11 16.09 4.48 -8.01
C TYR A 11 15.82 4.71 -6.53
N THR A 12 14.88 5.61 -6.26
CA THR A 12 14.33 5.81 -4.92
C THR A 12 13.07 4.98 -4.78
N PHE A 13 13.13 3.95 -3.94
CA PHE A 13 11.94 3.19 -3.57
C PHE A 13 11.28 3.87 -2.35
N GLN A 14 10.09 4.41 -2.58
CA GLN A 14 9.26 5.05 -1.55
C GLN A 14 8.16 4.09 -1.13
N VAL A 15 8.13 3.79 0.17
CA VAL A 15 7.13 2.91 0.79
C VAL A 15 6.43 3.71 1.88
N TRP A 16 5.11 3.60 1.89
CA TRP A 16 4.25 4.21 2.89
C TRP A 16 3.64 3.09 3.72
N ASP A 17 3.91 3.08 5.02
CA ASP A 17 3.30 2.15 5.97
C ASP A 17 2.13 2.87 6.65
N PHE A 18 0.94 2.30 6.52
CA PHE A 18 -0.30 2.89 7.04
C PHE A 18 -0.72 2.17 8.31
N ASN A 19 -0.95 2.95 9.36
CA ASN A 19 -1.65 2.46 10.54
C ASN A 19 -3.16 2.42 10.25
N ASP A 20 -3.81 1.31 10.60
CA ASP A 20 -5.21 0.99 10.28
C ASP A 20 -6.24 1.85 11.01
N ASN A 21 -5.80 2.79 11.86
CA ASN A 21 -6.67 3.65 12.64
C ASN A 21 -7.67 4.38 11.71
N PHE A 22 -8.94 4.03 11.88
CA PHE A 22 -10.06 4.42 11.04
C PHE A 22 -10.16 5.94 10.81
N HIS A 23 -9.66 6.75 11.74
CA HIS A 23 -9.69 8.20 11.64
C HIS A 23 -8.86 8.78 10.49
N HIS A 24 -7.87 8.05 9.96
CA HIS A 24 -7.00 8.55 8.89
C HIS A 24 -7.26 7.92 7.51
N ARG A 25 -8.24 7.00 7.40
CA ARG A 25 -8.56 6.30 6.15
C ARG A 25 -8.95 7.24 5.00
N PHE A 26 -9.47 8.43 5.31
CA PHE A 26 -9.80 9.43 4.30
C PHE A 26 -8.59 9.95 3.49
N LEU A 27 -7.37 9.76 4.01
CA LEU A 27 -6.13 10.19 3.32
C LEU A 27 -5.63 9.15 2.31
N PHE A 28 -6.11 7.91 2.38
CA PHE A 28 -5.57 6.78 1.62
C PHE A 28 -5.65 6.96 0.10
N PRO A 29 -6.74 7.52 -0.48
CA PRO A 29 -6.80 7.81 -1.92
C PRO A 29 -5.65 8.72 -2.39
N SER A 30 -5.28 9.72 -1.58
CA SER A 30 -4.20 10.65 -1.90
C SER A 30 -2.84 9.96 -2.00
N PHE A 31 -2.62 8.90 -1.21
CA PHE A 31 -1.39 8.11 -1.28
C PHE A 31 -1.36 7.11 -2.44
N CYS A 32 -2.54 6.67 -2.91
CA CYS A 32 -2.63 5.83 -4.11
C CYS A 32 -2.23 6.62 -5.37
N MET A 33 -2.45 7.94 -5.36
CA MET A 33 -2.14 8.80 -6.49
C MET A 33 -0.64 8.81 -6.83
N GLY A 34 -0.30 8.27 -8.01
CA GLY A 34 1.07 8.20 -8.50
C GLY A 34 1.88 6.99 -7.98
N ALA A 35 1.32 6.18 -7.08
CA ALA A 35 1.91 4.91 -6.67
C ALA A 35 2.00 3.94 -7.87
N LYS A 36 3.04 3.09 -7.87
CA LYS A 36 3.25 2.08 -8.93
C LYS A 36 2.71 0.70 -8.56
N GLY A 37 2.37 0.50 -7.29
CA GLY A 37 1.84 -0.74 -6.76
C GLY A 37 1.59 -0.61 -5.27
N ALA A 38 0.98 -1.64 -4.70
CA ALA A 38 0.66 -1.73 -3.28
C ALA A 38 0.90 -3.16 -2.77
N LEU A 39 1.19 -3.27 -1.48
CA LEU A 39 1.21 -4.52 -0.75
C LEU A 39 -0.03 -4.56 0.16
N LEU A 40 -0.88 -5.57 -0.03
CA LEU A 40 -2.02 -5.83 0.82
C LEU A 40 -1.71 -7.04 1.69
N CYS A 41 -1.90 -6.87 3.00
CA CYS A 41 -1.63 -7.89 3.99
C CYS A 41 -2.91 -8.18 4.77
N PHE A 42 -3.09 -9.43 5.16
CA PHE A 42 -4.18 -9.89 6.01
C PHE A 42 -3.64 -10.92 7.02
N ASP A 43 -4.40 -11.20 8.07
CA ASP A 43 -4.06 -12.15 9.11
C ASP A 43 -4.66 -13.53 8.82
N LEU A 44 -3.82 -14.57 8.77
CA LEU A 44 -4.26 -15.96 8.54
C LEU A 44 -5.11 -16.53 9.69
N SER A 45 -5.05 -15.92 10.88
CA SER A 45 -5.84 -16.29 12.05
C SER A 45 -7.19 -15.57 12.14
N ASP A 46 -7.43 -14.56 11.31
CA ASP A 46 -8.69 -13.81 11.23
C ASP A 46 -9.23 -13.79 9.78
N PRO A 47 -10.21 -14.66 9.46
CA PRO A 47 -10.84 -14.68 8.14
C PRO A 47 -11.45 -13.34 7.71
N THR A 48 -11.92 -12.53 8.67
CA THR A 48 -12.51 -11.21 8.39
C THR A 48 -11.48 -10.28 7.74
N SER A 49 -10.23 -10.35 8.18
CA SER A 49 -9.14 -9.54 7.61
C SER A 49 -8.86 -9.85 6.13
N PHE A 50 -9.15 -11.08 5.69
CA PHE A 50 -9.07 -11.46 4.28
C PHE A 50 -10.27 -10.92 3.49
N GLU A 51 -11.48 -10.98 4.05
CA GLU A 51 -12.69 -10.42 3.45
C GLU A 51 -12.58 -8.89 3.27
N ASP A 52 -11.94 -8.21 4.21
CA ASP A 52 -11.68 -6.75 4.14
C ASP A 52 -10.78 -6.35 2.96
N LEU A 53 -10.03 -7.29 2.34
CA LEU A 53 -9.17 -6.99 1.20
C LEU A 53 -9.93 -6.46 0.00
N ASP A 54 -11.17 -6.90 -0.23
CA ASP A 54 -11.98 -6.44 -1.36
C ASP A 54 -12.22 -4.93 -1.30
N TYR A 55 -12.52 -4.41 -0.09
CA TYR A 55 -12.65 -2.97 0.15
C TYR A 55 -11.36 -2.22 -0.18
N TRP A 56 -10.21 -2.73 0.27
CA TRP A 56 -8.92 -2.08 0.02
C TRP A 56 -8.51 -2.13 -1.44
N ILE A 57 -8.82 -3.22 -2.15
CA ILE A 57 -8.59 -3.34 -3.59
C ILE A 57 -9.41 -2.29 -4.36
N ASP A 58 -10.68 -2.13 -4.01
CA ASP A 58 -11.55 -1.17 -4.67
C ASP A 58 -11.12 0.28 -4.40
N LEU A 59 -10.70 0.59 -3.17
CA LEU A 59 -10.17 1.90 -2.80
C LEU A 59 -8.92 2.30 -3.62
N MET A 60 -8.06 1.34 -3.96
CA MET A 60 -6.84 1.61 -4.71
C MET A 60 -7.02 1.65 -6.23
N ARG A 61 -8.17 1.19 -6.73
CA ARG A 61 -8.50 1.21 -8.17
C ARG A 61 -9.12 2.53 -8.63
N THR A 62 -9.66 3.33 -7.71
CA THR A 62 -10.19 4.68 -7.97
C THR A 62 -9.09 5.69 -8.28
#